data_AF-A0A3D0MV08-F1
#
_entry.id   AF-A0A3D0MV08-F1
#
_cell.length_a   1.000
_cell.length_b   1.000
_cell.length_c   1.000
_cell.angle_alpha   90.00
_cell.angle_beta   90.00
_cell.angle_gamma   90.00
#
_symmetry.space_group_name_H-M   'P 1'
#
loop_
_entity.id
_entity.type
_entity.pdbx_description
1 polymer ?
#
loop_
_entity_poly.entity_id
_entity_poly.type
_entity_poly.pdbx_seq_one_letter_code
_entity_poly.pdbx_strand_id
1 'polypeptide(L)'
;MSDETKTDSGSSAVDNPVNKKDEKATKIEVAITVLLGVATVLGALAAYFAALWGGNQQSSYAQSISETNHANTVYLEALNELSQYEIDELSDDVVYSEWKENTEKGDQLDAEYFFSKLSESLQKDLQDNPEDLTEYTKEMTEKEKSIMTRFQEADTLFDSADELMKKGNEANGYGDDFTLCTVLFTVVLFFLGLASLKTKESLQKAYLGIGSVILVITLIRMVTLPFPF
;
A
#
# COMPACT_ATOMS: atom_id res chain seq x y z
N MET A 1 -0.09 33.07 -102.92
CA MET A 1 1.06 32.74 -103.78
C MET A 1 2.29 33.14 -102.99
N SER A 2 3.02 32.13 -102.49
CA SER A 2 4.47 31.97 -102.28
C SER A 2 5.34 33.24 -102.06
N ASP A 3 6.35 33.30 -101.20
CA ASP A 3 7.06 32.27 -100.43
C ASP A 3 8.04 32.92 -99.42
N GLU A 4 8.39 32.16 -98.38
CA GLU A 4 9.72 32.03 -97.73
C GLU A 4 10.59 33.25 -97.29
N THR A 5 10.92 33.39 -95.99
CA THR A 5 12.13 32.79 -95.33
C THR A 5 12.42 33.32 -93.90
N LYS A 6 12.74 32.37 -93.00
CA LYS A 6 13.80 32.32 -91.95
C LYS A 6 13.72 33.01 -90.55
N THR A 7 14.05 32.16 -89.55
CA THR A 7 14.80 32.38 -88.27
C THR A 7 14.06 33.14 -87.15
N ASP A 8 14.15 32.85 -85.84
CA ASP A 8 15.13 32.10 -85.03
C ASP A 8 14.57 31.76 -83.62
N SER A 9 15.19 30.76 -83.00
CA SER A 9 15.54 30.56 -81.59
C SER A 9 14.53 30.70 -80.44
N GLY A 10 14.57 29.68 -79.57
CA GLY A 10 13.84 29.62 -78.31
C GLY A 10 14.20 30.66 -77.26
N SER A 11 13.32 30.79 -76.27
CA SER A 11 13.60 31.48 -75.01
C SER A 11 13.38 30.50 -73.87
N SER A 12 14.49 30.01 -73.33
CA SER A 12 14.60 29.33 -72.05
C SER A 12 14.20 30.28 -70.91
N ALA A 13 13.37 29.82 -69.98
CA ALA A 13 13.15 30.48 -68.70
C ALA A 13 13.48 29.51 -67.55
N VAL A 14 14.79 29.40 -67.30
CA VAL A 14 15.46 29.31 -65.99
C VAL A 14 14.70 28.60 -64.87
N ASP A 15 15.03 27.32 -64.68
CA ASP A 15 14.99 26.66 -63.37
C ASP A 15 15.97 27.38 -62.43
N ASN A 16 15.44 27.97 -61.35
CA ASN A 16 16.25 28.54 -60.29
C ASN A 16 16.55 27.44 -59.26
N PRO A 17 17.82 27.01 -59.06
CA PRO A 17 18.10 25.95 -58.11
C PRO A 17 17.90 26.46 -56.69
N VAL A 18 16.94 25.88 -55.97
CA VAL A 18 16.78 26.06 -54.53
C VAL A 18 18.04 25.54 -53.84
N ASN A 19 18.95 26.45 -53.53
CA ASN A 19 20.14 26.18 -52.73
C ASN A 19 19.71 25.94 -51.28
N LYS A 20 19.28 24.71 -50.96
CA LYS A 20 19.24 24.23 -49.57
C LYS A 20 20.68 24.05 -49.11
N LYS A 21 21.27 25.10 -48.55
CA LYS A 21 22.48 24.96 -47.74
C LYS A 21 22.15 24.04 -46.56
N ASP A 22 22.88 22.93 -46.45
CA ASP A 22 22.89 22.09 -45.26
C ASP A 22 23.38 22.91 -44.07
N GLU A 23 22.43 23.53 -43.35
CA GLU A 23 22.72 24.32 -42.15
C GLU A 23 23.13 23.36 -41.04
N LYS A 24 24.43 23.28 -40.77
CA LYS A 24 24.97 22.41 -39.71
C LYS A 24 24.39 22.82 -38.36
N ALA A 25 23.93 21.83 -37.58
CA ALA A 25 23.37 22.06 -36.26
C ALA A 25 24.36 22.80 -35.36
N THR A 26 23.89 23.83 -34.67
CA THR A 26 24.74 24.57 -33.73
C THR A 26 25.02 23.72 -32.49
N LYS A 27 26.12 24.01 -31.77
CA LYS A 27 26.45 23.31 -30.50
C LYS A 27 25.29 23.39 -29.49
N ILE A 28 24.53 24.49 -29.51
CA ILE A 28 23.35 24.69 -28.67
C ILE A 28 22.21 23.76 -29.07
N GLU A 29 21.93 23.59 -30.36
CA GLU A 29 20.89 22.66 -30.85
C GLU A 29 21.21 21.21 -30.50
N VAL A 30 22.48 20.81 -30.61
CA VAL A 30 22.92 19.47 -30.18
C VAL A 30 22.72 19.30 -28.67
N ALA A 31 23.12 20.28 -27.85
CA ALA A 31 22.94 20.22 -26.41
C ALA A 31 21.46 20.13 -26.00
N ILE A 32 20.58 20.94 -26.61
CA ILE A 32 19.13 20.91 -26.36
C ILE A 32 18.58 19.51 -26.68
N THR A 33 18.91 18.96 -27.85
CA THR A 33 18.43 17.65 -28.30
C THR A 33 18.87 16.53 -27.36
N VAL A 34 20.13 16.56 -26.91
CA VAL A 34 20.66 15.58 -25.95
C VAL A 34 19.94 15.69 -24.61
N LEU A 35 19.77 16.92 -24.08
CA LEU A 35 19.09 17.13 -22.81
C LEU A 35 17.61 16.74 -22.86
N LEU A 36 16.93 16.93 -23.98
CA LEU A 36 15.56 16.44 -24.22
C LEU A 36 15.51 14.91 -24.15
N GLY A 37 16.43 14.22 -24.81
CA GLY A 37 16.53 12.75 -24.74
C GLY A 37 16.76 12.26 -23.32
N VAL A 38 17.71 12.89 -22.61
CA VAL A 38 18.03 12.56 -21.21
C VAL A 38 16.83 12.78 -20.29
N ALA A 39 16.18 13.95 -20.37
CA ALA A 39 15.01 14.27 -19.54
C ALA A 39 13.83 13.31 -19.82
N THR A 40 13.65 12.87 -21.06
CA THR A 40 12.60 11.91 -21.44
C THR A 40 12.85 10.56 -20.78
N VAL A 41 14.08 10.03 -20.86
CA VAL A 41 14.44 8.74 -20.25
C VAL A 41 14.34 8.80 -18.74
N LEU A 42 14.83 9.87 -18.11
CA LEU A 42 14.74 10.06 -16.66
C LEU A 42 13.29 10.20 -16.19
N GLY A 43 12.44 10.93 -16.92
CA GLY A 43 11.02 11.06 -16.62
C GLY A 43 10.28 9.72 -16.69
N ALA A 44 10.58 8.90 -17.71
CA ALA A 44 10.03 7.56 -17.84
C ALA A 44 10.52 6.64 -16.71
N LEU A 45 11.80 6.74 -16.33
CA LEU A 45 12.37 5.96 -15.22
C LEU A 45 11.75 6.36 -13.87
N ALA A 46 11.54 7.65 -13.62
CA ALA A 46 10.84 8.13 -12.43
C ALA A 46 9.40 7.60 -12.38
N ALA A 47 8.67 7.60 -13.51
CA ALA A 47 7.31 7.08 -13.57
C ALA A 47 7.26 5.56 -13.28
N TYR A 48 8.26 4.82 -13.78
CA TYR A 48 8.41 3.40 -13.49
C TYR A 48 8.67 3.15 -12.00
N PHE A 49 9.57 3.91 -11.36
CA PHE A 49 9.83 3.78 -9.93
C PHE A 49 8.62 4.16 -9.07
N ALA A 50 7.85 5.17 -9.46
CA ALA A 50 6.58 5.50 -8.82
C ALA A 50 5.61 4.31 -8.85
N ALA A 51 5.48 3.64 -10.00
CA ALA A 51 4.62 2.47 -10.15
C ALA A 51 5.07 1.28 -9.30
N LEU A 52 6.39 1.03 -9.19
CA LEU A 52 6.92 -0.03 -8.33
C LEU A 52 6.61 0.22 -6.84
N TRP A 53 6.84 1.45 -6.37
CA TRP A 53 6.46 1.85 -5.00
C TRP A 53 4.95 1.74 -4.77
N GLY A 54 4.12 2.10 -5.77
CA GLY A 54 2.68 1.88 -5.73
C GLY A 54 2.28 0.40 -5.61
N GLY A 55 3.03 -0.51 -6.24
CA GLY A 55 2.87 -1.95 -6.06
C GLY A 55 3.19 -2.41 -4.62
N ASN A 56 4.30 -1.92 -4.05
CA ASN A 56 4.69 -2.21 -2.66
C ASN A 56 3.67 -1.67 -1.65
N GLN A 57 3.17 -0.46 -1.87
CA GLN A 57 2.08 0.14 -1.10
C GLN A 57 0.83 -0.76 -1.16
N GLN A 58 0.38 -1.10 -2.37
CA GLN A 58 -0.85 -1.88 -2.54
C GLN A 58 -0.74 -3.26 -1.88
N SER A 59 0.42 -3.92 -2.00
CA SER A 59 0.67 -5.19 -1.32
C SER A 59 0.62 -5.05 0.20
N SER A 60 1.28 -4.03 0.75
CA SER A 60 1.31 -3.79 2.21
C SER A 60 -0.07 -3.47 2.76
N TYR A 61 -0.86 -2.65 2.07
CA TYR A 61 -2.26 -2.38 2.46
C TYR A 61 -3.15 -3.60 2.36
N ALA A 62 -3.01 -4.41 1.30
CA ALA A 62 -3.79 -5.64 1.18
C ALA A 62 -3.48 -6.63 2.32
N GLN A 63 -2.21 -6.77 2.68
CA GLN A 63 -1.78 -7.60 3.82
C GLN A 63 -2.30 -7.03 5.15
N SER A 64 -2.17 -5.72 5.38
CA SER A 64 -2.69 -5.06 6.59
C SER A 64 -4.20 -5.29 6.78
N ILE A 65 -4.99 -5.14 5.71
CA ILE A 65 -6.43 -5.40 5.74
C ILE A 65 -6.71 -6.88 6.02
N SER A 66 -5.95 -7.80 5.43
CA SER A 66 -6.08 -9.23 5.69
C SER A 66 -5.82 -9.56 7.16
N GLU A 67 -4.72 -9.06 7.74
CA GLU A 67 -4.36 -9.27 9.14
C GLU A 67 -5.39 -8.62 10.09
N THR A 68 -5.90 -7.44 9.74
CA THR A 68 -6.97 -6.78 10.51
C THR A 68 -8.25 -7.61 10.54
N ASN A 69 -8.64 -8.19 9.40
CA ASN A 69 -9.82 -9.06 9.33
C ASN A 69 -9.61 -10.35 10.13
N HIS A 70 -8.39 -10.90 10.09
CA HIS A 70 -8.05 -12.08 10.87
C HIS A 70 -8.07 -11.78 12.37
N ALA A 71 -7.45 -10.68 12.80
CA ALA A 71 -7.48 -10.19 14.18
C ALA A 71 -8.91 -10.01 14.69
N ASN A 72 -9.77 -9.35 13.91
CA ASN A 72 -11.18 -9.20 14.25
C ASN A 72 -11.91 -10.53 14.40
N THR A 73 -11.61 -11.51 13.54
CA THR A 73 -12.21 -12.85 13.61
C THR A 73 -11.79 -13.53 14.93
N VAL A 74 -10.49 -13.57 15.21
CA VAL A 74 -9.94 -14.18 16.44
C VAL A 74 -10.49 -13.48 17.69
N TYR A 75 -10.56 -12.15 17.69
CA TYR A 75 -11.08 -11.35 18.79
C TYR A 75 -12.56 -11.63 19.06
N LEU A 76 -13.40 -11.66 18.01
CA LEU A 76 -14.84 -11.90 18.16
C LEU A 76 -15.15 -13.32 18.63
N GLU A 77 -14.40 -14.30 18.16
CA GLU A 77 -14.49 -15.67 18.65
C GLU A 77 -14.03 -15.77 20.11
N ALA A 78 -12.93 -15.12 20.52
CA ALA A 78 -12.50 -15.07 21.91
C ALA A 78 -13.54 -14.38 22.82
N LEU A 79 -14.19 -13.32 22.33
CA LEU A 79 -15.29 -12.66 23.03
C LEU A 79 -16.51 -13.58 23.19
N ASN A 80 -16.81 -14.38 22.17
CA ASN A 80 -17.88 -15.38 22.27
C ASN A 80 -17.53 -16.47 23.29
N GLU A 81 -16.30 -16.98 23.27
CA GLU A 81 -15.82 -17.95 24.26
C GLU A 81 -15.83 -17.39 25.67
N LEU A 82 -15.43 -16.12 25.86
CA LEU A 82 -15.51 -15.45 27.16
C LEU A 82 -16.94 -15.34 27.65
N SER A 83 -17.86 -14.91 26.79
CA SER A 83 -19.28 -14.83 27.15
C SER A 83 -19.85 -16.19 27.52
N GLN A 84 -19.45 -17.26 26.82
CA GLN A 84 -19.90 -18.62 27.16
C GLN A 84 -19.27 -19.11 28.46
N TYR A 85 -17.99 -18.82 28.70
CA TYR A 85 -17.31 -19.11 29.95
C TYR A 85 -18.02 -18.45 31.15
N GLU A 86 -18.35 -17.16 31.06
CA GLU A 86 -19.06 -16.42 32.12
C GLU A 86 -20.48 -16.98 32.36
N ILE A 87 -21.17 -17.40 31.29
CA ILE A 87 -22.49 -18.04 31.39
C ILE A 87 -22.38 -19.41 32.07
N ASP A 88 -21.39 -20.22 31.69
CA ASP A 88 -21.16 -21.54 32.26
C ASP A 88 -20.84 -21.44 33.76
N GLU A 89 -19.93 -20.53 34.14
CA GLU A 89 -19.57 -20.25 35.54
C GLU A 89 -20.79 -19.83 36.36
N LEU A 90 -21.55 -18.84 35.87
CA LEU A 90 -22.76 -18.38 36.54
C LEU A 90 -23.83 -19.47 36.64
N SER A 91 -23.97 -20.29 35.59
CA SER A 91 -24.91 -21.41 35.58
C SER A 91 -24.56 -22.42 36.67
N ASP A 92 -23.29 -22.80 36.78
CA ASP A 92 -22.82 -23.71 37.83
C ASP A 92 -23.05 -23.13 39.23
N ASP A 93 -22.74 -21.86 39.45
CA ASP A 93 -22.98 -21.19 40.74
C ASP A 93 -24.45 -21.23 41.16
N VAL A 94 -25.36 -20.91 40.24
CA VAL A 94 -26.81 -20.92 40.49
C VAL A 94 -27.31 -22.34 40.77
N VAL A 95 -26.94 -23.30 39.90
CA VAL A 95 -27.36 -24.70 40.04
C VAL A 95 -26.77 -25.34 41.30
N TYR A 96 -25.53 -25.01 41.67
CA TYR A 96 -24.88 -25.48 42.88
C TYR A 96 -25.61 -24.99 44.13
N SER A 97 -26.04 -23.73 44.16
CA SER A 97 -26.84 -23.17 45.25
C SER A 97 -28.16 -23.94 45.42
N GLU A 98 -28.88 -24.20 44.33
CA GLU A 98 -30.14 -24.96 44.35
C GLU A 98 -29.92 -26.42 44.78
N TRP A 99 -28.88 -27.07 44.26
CA TRP A 99 -28.50 -28.42 44.67
C TRP A 99 -28.22 -28.51 46.18
N LYS A 100 -27.43 -27.57 46.69
CA LYS A 100 -27.06 -27.52 48.11
C LYS A 100 -28.28 -27.30 49.00
N GLU A 101 -29.15 -26.35 48.65
CA GLU A 101 -30.37 -26.07 49.40
C GLU A 101 -31.30 -27.28 49.46
N ASN A 102 -31.53 -27.98 48.34
CA ASN A 102 -32.39 -29.16 48.29
C ASN A 102 -31.78 -30.36 49.02
N THR A 103 -30.45 -30.50 48.97
CA THR A 103 -29.71 -31.50 49.77
C THR A 103 -29.89 -31.24 51.27
N GLU A 104 -29.79 -29.99 51.72
CA GLU A 104 -29.99 -29.62 53.13
C GLU A 104 -31.45 -29.81 53.60
N LYS A 105 -32.44 -29.60 52.72
CA LYS A 105 -33.86 -29.86 52.98
C LYS A 105 -34.23 -31.35 52.98
N GLY A 106 -33.38 -32.20 52.41
CA GLY A 106 -33.67 -33.63 52.20
C GLY A 106 -34.62 -33.91 51.04
N ASP A 107 -34.79 -32.97 50.10
CA ASP A 107 -35.54 -33.20 48.86
C ASP A 107 -34.64 -33.90 47.84
N GLN A 108 -34.61 -35.23 47.91
CA GLN A 108 -33.70 -36.04 47.12
C GLN A 108 -33.97 -35.97 45.61
N LEU A 109 -35.24 -35.78 45.21
CA LEU A 109 -35.60 -35.76 43.79
C LEU A 109 -35.09 -34.47 43.13
N ASP A 110 -35.31 -33.33 43.77
CA ASP A 110 -34.82 -32.05 43.27
C ASP A 110 -33.29 -31.94 43.40
N ALA A 111 -32.69 -32.47 44.48
CA ALA A 111 -31.24 -32.54 44.61
C ALA A 111 -30.60 -33.35 43.47
N GLU A 112 -31.09 -34.55 43.15
CA GLU A 112 -30.56 -35.34 42.03
C GLU A 112 -30.77 -34.63 40.68
N TYR A 113 -31.89 -33.94 40.49
CA TYR A 113 -32.15 -33.14 39.29
C TYR A 113 -31.12 -32.03 39.10
N PHE A 114 -30.90 -31.17 40.10
CA PHE A 114 -29.93 -30.08 40.00
C PHE A 114 -28.50 -30.57 39.93
N PHE A 115 -28.16 -31.65 40.65
CA PHE A 115 -26.86 -32.29 40.55
C PHE A 115 -26.53 -32.69 39.09
N SER A 116 -27.51 -33.24 38.36
CA SER A 116 -27.33 -33.62 36.95
C SER A 116 -27.13 -32.47 35.97
N LYS A 117 -27.34 -31.22 36.42
CA LYS A 117 -27.21 -29.99 35.61
C LYS A 117 -25.90 -29.26 35.81
N LEU A 118 -25.13 -29.60 36.84
CA LEU A 118 -23.79 -29.05 37.08
C LEU A 118 -22.84 -29.50 35.96
N SER A 119 -21.77 -28.74 35.73
CA SER A 119 -20.67 -29.17 34.87
C SER A 119 -20.06 -30.50 35.33
N GLU A 120 -19.44 -31.23 34.40
CA GLU A 120 -18.87 -32.55 34.69
C GLU A 120 -17.76 -32.49 35.75
N SER A 121 -16.91 -31.45 35.72
CA SER A 121 -15.86 -31.26 36.73
C SER A 121 -16.41 -30.93 38.10
N LEU A 122 -17.45 -30.09 38.19
CA LEU A 122 -18.09 -29.79 39.45
C LEU A 122 -18.83 -31.02 40.02
N GLN A 123 -19.51 -31.80 39.18
CA GLN A 123 -20.11 -33.08 39.61
C GLN A 123 -19.06 -34.04 40.17
N LYS A 124 -17.91 -34.16 39.51
CA LYS A 124 -16.81 -35.03 39.93
C LYS A 124 -16.27 -34.63 41.29
N ASP A 125 -15.95 -33.35 41.47
CA ASP A 125 -15.44 -32.83 42.74
C ASP A 125 -16.45 -33.05 43.89
N LEU A 126 -17.73 -32.77 43.65
CA LEU A 126 -18.78 -32.96 44.66
C LEU A 126 -19.04 -34.44 44.99
N GLN A 127 -18.82 -35.36 44.06
CA GLN A 127 -18.90 -36.80 44.33
C GLN A 127 -17.70 -37.30 45.15
N ASP A 128 -16.51 -36.80 44.87
CA ASP A 128 -15.27 -37.23 45.52
C ASP A 128 -15.13 -36.61 46.92
N ASN A 129 -15.21 -35.28 47.02
CA ASN A 129 -15.19 -34.54 48.28
C ASN A 129 -15.88 -33.17 48.11
N PRO A 130 -17.08 -32.96 48.69
CA PRO A 130 -17.82 -31.71 48.58
C PRO A 130 -17.11 -30.44 49.10
N GLU A 131 -16.05 -30.59 49.90
CA GLU A 131 -15.24 -29.46 50.41
C GLU A 131 -14.05 -29.12 49.50
N ASP A 132 -13.76 -29.94 48.49
CA ASP A 132 -12.59 -29.80 47.61
C ASP A 132 -13.03 -29.63 46.15
N LEU A 133 -12.98 -28.39 45.66
CA LEU A 133 -13.35 -28.01 44.28
C LEU A 133 -12.13 -27.80 43.38
N THR A 134 -11.04 -28.52 43.65
CA THR A 134 -9.75 -28.30 42.99
C THR A 134 -9.80 -28.59 41.48
N GLU A 135 -10.49 -29.64 41.03
CA GLU A 135 -10.53 -29.97 39.60
C GLU A 135 -11.35 -28.94 38.83
N TYR A 136 -12.52 -28.57 39.33
CA TYR A 136 -13.38 -27.53 38.76
C TYR A 136 -12.61 -26.20 38.64
N THR A 137 -11.98 -25.75 39.73
CA THR A 137 -11.22 -24.50 39.76
C THR A 137 -10.09 -24.51 38.72
N LYS A 138 -9.38 -25.65 38.61
CA LYS A 138 -8.29 -25.81 37.65
C LYS A 138 -8.80 -25.78 36.22
N GLU A 139 -9.89 -26.46 35.90
CA GLU A 139 -10.49 -26.44 34.56
C GLU A 139 -10.90 -25.03 34.16
N MET A 140 -11.60 -24.30 35.05
CA MET A 140 -12.05 -22.94 34.77
C MET A 140 -10.86 -21.99 34.56
N THR A 141 -9.83 -22.09 35.38
CA THR A 141 -8.59 -21.28 35.24
C THR A 141 -7.89 -21.55 33.91
N GLU A 142 -7.77 -22.81 33.47
CA GLU A 142 -7.13 -23.15 32.20
C GLU A 142 -7.99 -22.69 31.00
N LYS A 143 -9.32 -22.76 31.10
CA LYS A 143 -10.24 -22.24 30.08
C LYS A 143 -10.13 -20.72 29.96
N GLU A 144 -10.17 -19.99 31.08
CA GLU A 144 -9.95 -18.54 31.12
C GLU A 144 -8.61 -18.16 30.46
N LYS A 145 -7.53 -18.83 30.85
CA LYS A 145 -6.20 -18.59 30.29
C LYS A 145 -6.12 -18.86 28.79
N SER A 146 -6.79 -19.90 28.31
CA SER A 146 -6.90 -20.19 26.87
C SER A 146 -7.58 -19.04 26.12
N ILE A 147 -8.69 -18.53 26.66
CA ILE A 147 -9.42 -17.38 26.10
C ILE A 147 -8.53 -16.13 26.09
N MET A 148 -7.82 -15.84 27.19
CA MET A 148 -6.92 -14.69 27.26
C MET A 148 -5.74 -14.80 26.27
N THR A 149 -5.24 -16.02 26.03
CA THR A 149 -4.20 -16.26 25.02
C THR A 149 -4.70 -15.90 23.62
N ARG A 150 -5.98 -16.17 23.32
CA ARG A 150 -6.58 -15.79 22.05
C ARG A 150 -6.73 -14.27 21.87
N PHE A 151 -7.04 -13.53 22.93
CA PHE A 151 -7.03 -12.07 22.87
C PHE A 151 -5.63 -11.53 22.55
N GLN A 152 -4.59 -12.11 23.17
CA GLN A 152 -3.20 -11.74 22.88
C GLN A 152 -2.79 -12.06 21.43
N GLU A 153 -3.29 -13.17 20.87
CA GLU A 153 -3.10 -13.49 19.46
C GLU A 153 -3.74 -12.44 18.56
N ALA A 154 -4.99 -12.05 18.84
CA ALA A 154 -5.66 -10.97 18.11
C ALA A 154 -4.89 -9.64 18.19
N ASP A 155 -4.40 -9.26 19.37
CA ASP A 155 -3.59 -8.05 19.57
C ASP A 155 -2.30 -8.11 18.75
N THR A 156 -1.63 -9.27 18.71
CA THR A 156 -0.41 -9.45 17.89
C THR A 156 -0.70 -9.29 16.39
N LEU A 157 -1.86 -9.77 15.93
CA LEU A 157 -2.30 -9.59 14.55
C LEU A 157 -2.63 -8.13 14.25
N PHE A 158 -3.23 -7.39 15.18
CA PHE A 158 -3.45 -5.94 15.04
C PHE A 158 -2.13 -5.17 14.97
N ASP A 159 -1.15 -5.49 15.82
CA ASP A 159 0.18 -4.87 15.80
C ASP A 159 0.88 -5.11 14.44
N SER A 160 0.81 -6.35 13.93
CA SER A 160 1.32 -6.71 12.61
C SER A 160 0.62 -5.91 11.49
N ALA A 161 -0.71 -5.79 11.55
CA ALA A 161 -1.49 -5.02 10.60
C ALA A 161 -1.08 -3.54 10.60
N ASP A 162 -0.81 -2.95 11.76
CA ASP A 162 -0.34 -1.57 11.92
C ASP A 162 1.06 -1.36 11.34
N GLU A 163 1.97 -2.31 11.54
CA GLU A 163 3.29 -2.25 10.91
C GLU A 163 3.21 -2.32 9.38
N LEU A 164 2.35 -3.17 8.84
CA LEU A 164 2.09 -3.27 7.40
C LEU A 164 1.48 -1.98 6.85
N MET A 165 0.56 -1.36 7.60
CA MET A 165 -0.02 -0.07 7.24
C MET A 165 1.06 1.03 7.18
N LYS A 166 1.97 1.08 8.18
CA LYS A 166 3.10 2.02 8.19
C LYS A 166 4.02 1.80 6.98
N LYS A 167 4.40 0.56 6.68
CA LYS A 167 5.18 0.21 5.48
C LYS A 167 4.49 0.65 4.19
N GLY A 168 3.17 0.46 4.10
CA GLY A 168 2.38 0.92 2.97
C GLY A 168 2.37 2.44 2.81
N ASN A 169 2.27 3.19 3.92
CA ASN A 169 2.33 4.65 3.93
C ASN A 169 3.71 5.17 3.49
N GLU A 170 4.80 4.55 3.97
CA GLU A 170 6.16 4.89 3.54
C GLU A 170 6.34 4.65 2.03
N ALA A 171 5.91 3.49 1.54
CA ALA A 171 5.93 3.16 0.12
C ALA A 171 5.12 4.16 -0.72
N ASN A 172 3.93 4.56 -0.27
CA ASN A 172 3.13 5.59 -0.93
C ASN A 172 3.91 6.91 -1.03
N GLY A 173 4.53 7.34 0.08
CA GLY A 173 5.33 8.57 0.12
C GLY A 173 6.48 8.56 -0.90
N TYR A 174 7.20 7.45 -1.02
CA TYR A 174 8.25 7.32 -2.02
C TYR A 174 7.69 7.32 -3.46
N GLY A 175 6.54 6.68 -3.69
CA GLY A 175 5.85 6.70 -4.98
C GLY A 175 5.42 8.11 -5.40
N ASP A 176 4.90 8.90 -4.46
CA ASP A 176 4.51 10.29 -4.68
C ASP A 176 5.73 11.17 -5.03
N ASP A 177 6.86 10.94 -4.35
CA ASP A 177 8.10 11.67 -4.63
C ASP A 177 8.67 11.38 -6.04
N PHE A 178 8.57 10.15 -6.51
CA PHE A 178 8.92 9.81 -7.89
C PHE A 178 7.92 10.37 -8.90
N THR A 179 6.63 10.41 -8.57
CA THR A 179 5.60 11.07 -9.38
C THR A 179 5.90 12.57 -9.55
N LEU A 180 6.32 13.23 -8.48
CA LEU A 180 6.78 14.63 -8.53
C LEU A 180 7.99 14.78 -9.46
N CYS A 181 8.96 13.86 -9.42
CA CYS A 181 10.10 13.87 -10.34
C CYS A 181 9.66 13.76 -11.80
N THR A 182 8.69 12.90 -12.13
CA THR A 182 8.10 12.79 -13.48
C THR A 182 7.47 14.11 -13.94
N VAL A 183 6.73 14.79 -13.07
CA VAL A 183 6.14 16.11 -13.37
C VAL A 183 7.24 17.14 -13.62
N LEU A 184 8.28 17.18 -12.79
CA LEU A 184 9.41 18.11 -12.97
C LEU A 184 10.19 17.84 -14.26
N PHE A 185 10.42 16.57 -14.62
CA PHE A 185 11.02 16.24 -15.93
C PHE A 185 10.13 16.67 -17.10
N THR A 186 8.82 16.62 -16.96
CA THR A 186 7.89 17.17 -17.97
C THR A 186 8.06 18.68 -18.12
N VAL A 187 8.24 19.42 -17.02
CA VAL A 187 8.55 20.85 -17.04
C VAL A 187 9.91 21.11 -17.71
N VAL A 188 10.92 20.28 -17.47
CA VAL A 188 12.21 20.34 -18.16
C VAL A 188 12.04 20.15 -19.66
N LEU A 189 11.30 19.12 -20.09
CA LEU A 189 11.00 18.86 -21.50
C LEU A 189 10.29 20.05 -22.15
N PHE A 190 9.38 20.70 -21.44
CA PHE A 190 8.72 21.91 -21.93
C PHE A 190 9.71 23.05 -22.20
N PHE A 191 10.57 23.40 -21.23
CA PHE A 191 11.54 24.48 -21.41
C PHE A 191 12.59 24.16 -22.48
N LEU A 192 13.08 22.92 -22.54
CA LEU A 192 14.00 22.49 -23.60
C LEU A 192 13.30 22.47 -24.97
N GLY A 193 12.03 22.09 -25.02
CA GLY A 193 11.17 22.19 -26.19
C GLY A 193 11.03 23.63 -26.69
N LEU A 194 10.80 24.59 -25.79
CA LEU A 194 10.79 26.02 -26.12
C LEU A 194 12.16 26.52 -26.59
N ALA A 195 13.25 26.05 -25.98
CA ALA A 195 14.61 26.37 -26.41
C ALA A 195 14.93 25.84 -27.82
N SER A 196 14.28 24.75 -28.24
CA SER A 196 14.47 24.15 -29.57
C SER A 196 13.86 24.99 -30.71
N LEU A 197 12.88 25.84 -30.39
CA LEU A 197 12.35 26.81 -31.34
C LEU A 197 13.46 27.85 -31.60
N LYS A 198 13.99 27.90 -32.83
CA LYS A 198 15.05 28.82 -33.28
C LYS A 198 14.62 30.31 -33.21
N THR A 199 14.34 30.78 -32.00
CA THR A 199 13.94 32.14 -31.64
C THR A 199 15.18 33.02 -31.44
N LYS A 200 15.03 34.21 -30.85
CA LYS A 200 16.16 35.05 -30.48
C LYS A 200 17.11 34.27 -29.56
N GLU A 201 18.41 34.30 -29.87
CA GLU A 201 19.45 33.55 -29.15
C GLU A 201 19.44 33.78 -27.63
N SER A 202 19.08 34.99 -27.18
CA SER A 202 18.92 35.31 -25.75
C SER A 202 17.81 34.51 -25.07
N LEU A 203 16.63 34.38 -25.71
CA LEU A 203 15.51 33.60 -25.17
C LEU A 203 15.85 32.11 -25.17
N GLN A 204 16.49 31.62 -26.23
CA GLN A 204 16.94 30.23 -26.30
C GLN A 204 17.89 29.89 -25.15
N LYS A 205 18.89 30.74 -24.87
CA LYS A 205 19.81 30.57 -23.72
C LYS A 205 19.08 30.64 -22.38
N ALA A 206 18.09 31.52 -22.23
CA ALA A 206 17.30 31.62 -21.02
C ALA A 206 16.49 30.34 -20.74
N TYR A 207 15.75 29.82 -21.73
CA TYR A 207 14.99 28.58 -21.60
C TYR A 207 15.89 27.36 -21.37
N LEU A 208 17.02 27.27 -22.09
CA LEU A 208 18.02 26.24 -21.87
C LEU A 208 18.58 26.28 -20.44
N GLY A 209 18.89 27.48 -19.93
CA GLY A 209 19.39 27.67 -18.57
C GLY A 209 18.37 27.22 -17.51
N ILE A 210 17.12 27.67 -17.62
CA ILE A 210 16.04 27.30 -16.69
C ILE A 210 15.81 25.78 -16.71
N GLY A 211 15.65 25.19 -17.91
CA GLY A 211 15.45 23.75 -18.06
C GLY A 211 16.61 22.94 -17.49
N SER A 212 17.86 23.38 -17.69
CA SER A 212 19.05 22.71 -17.16
C SER A 212 19.12 22.77 -15.63
N VAL A 213 18.77 23.91 -15.01
CA VAL A 213 18.73 24.05 -13.55
C VAL A 213 17.68 23.12 -12.94
N ILE A 214 16.47 23.11 -13.49
CA ILE A 214 15.40 22.21 -13.03
C ILE A 214 15.80 20.75 -13.23
N LEU A 215 16.43 20.40 -14.35
CA LEU A 215 16.94 19.05 -14.61
C LEU A 215 17.91 18.60 -13.52
N VAL A 216 18.89 19.43 -13.17
CA VAL A 216 19.88 19.09 -12.15
C VAL A 216 19.24 18.92 -10.78
N ILE A 217 18.35 19.85 -10.38
CA ILE A 217 17.64 19.76 -9.09
C ILE A 217 16.78 18.49 -9.03
N THR A 218 16.06 18.19 -10.11
CA THR A 218 15.17 17.01 -10.19
C THR A 218 15.98 15.73 -10.16
N LEU A 219 17.11 15.69 -10.89
CA LEU A 219 18.01 14.53 -10.87
C LEU A 219 18.59 14.30 -9.48
N ILE A 220 19.05 15.34 -8.78
CA ILE A 220 19.54 15.24 -7.40
C ILE A 220 18.45 14.66 -6.50
N ARG A 221 17.22 15.22 -6.56
CA ARG A 221 16.09 14.69 -5.79
C ARG A 221 15.88 13.21 -6.10
N MET A 222 15.77 12.85 -7.37
CA MET A 222 15.50 11.48 -7.82
C MET A 222 16.54 10.48 -7.31
N VAL A 223 17.83 10.81 -7.34
CA VAL A 223 18.90 9.89 -6.90
C VAL A 223 19.06 9.83 -5.38
N THR A 224 18.47 10.75 -4.63
CA THR A 224 18.44 10.72 -3.16
C THR A 224 17.27 9.91 -2.58
N LEU A 225 16.26 9.59 -3.39
CA LEU A 225 15.12 8.77 -2.98
C LEU A 225 15.53 7.30 -2.88
N PRO A 226 14.91 6.51 -1.98
CA PRO A 226 15.15 5.08 -1.92
C PRO A 226 14.60 4.42 -3.19
N PHE A 227 15.45 3.63 -3.83
CA PHE A 227 15.05 2.90 -5.02
C PHE A 227 14.21 1.67 -4.65
N PRO A 228 13.20 1.31 -5.46
CA PRO A 228 12.22 0.27 -5.14
C PRO A 228 12.70 -1.16 -5.44
N PHE A 229 13.90 -1.54 -4.97
CA PHE A 229 14.48 -2.88 -5.16
C PHE A 229 14.68 -3.63 -3.85
#